data_AF-A0A846Q035-F1
#
_entry.id   AF-A0A846Q035-F1
#
_cell.length_a   1.000
_cell.length_b   1.000
_cell.length_c   1.000
_cell.angle_alpha   90.00
_cell.angle_beta   90.00
_cell.angle_gamma   90.00
#
_symmetry.space_group_name_H-M   'P 1'
#
loop_
_entity.id
_entity.type
_entity.pdbx_description
1 polymer ?
#
loop_
_entity_poly.entity_id
_entity_poly.type
_entity_poly.pdbx_seq_one_letter_code
_entity_poly.pdbx_strand_id
1 'polypeptide(L)'
;MKIIQVTNVEKFASEIIPKQPQKNKKIVESILKKVQKDGDSAIRKFEKKFSGAKLTTLRISQKEKDSAYSKVSSKEITAIKLAKKRLEKTEYKLKSILKQITINNEGIKISKTFVPITSAGCYIPGGLAKYPSSVIMSVIPAKVAGVKKIIITSPPNSSGKLDPLTIVAADICGVDEIYKIGGAQAIAALAYGTKSIPKVEKIVGPGGAFVTAAKSMVSNNTSIDMLAGPTELGIIADNSANPKFVALDLISQAEHSNDTFCYLITNSEKLAKSVNQKLEEMVGKIQRSEIVRKSLKQNGFIAVCKKTQDVMQLANELAPEHLQIMTKNPQKIASKLTSPGLVLLGDQSPSSASDYMLGSNHILPTNGFGKTRGSLSVLDFMKISTQVTSTRASLSKISKYLDIFTKAEGLPNHFEAVRGRLE
;
A
#
# COMPACT_ATOMS: atom_id res chain seq x y z
N MET A 1 -6.59 27.33 -2.21
CA MET A 1 -6.17 26.47 -3.34
C MET A 1 -6.51 27.18 -4.65
N LYS A 2 -5.90 26.79 -5.78
CA LYS A 2 -6.27 27.36 -7.08
C LYS A 2 -7.59 26.75 -7.55
N ILE A 3 -8.56 27.57 -7.97
CA ILE A 3 -9.78 27.12 -8.65
C ILE A 3 -9.52 27.14 -10.16
N ILE A 4 -9.76 26.03 -10.84
CA ILE A 4 -9.39 25.82 -12.25
C ILE A 4 -10.61 25.32 -13.02
N GLN A 5 -10.94 25.98 -14.13
CA GLN A 5 -11.97 25.52 -15.05
C GLN A 5 -11.38 24.46 -15.98
N VAL A 6 -11.93 23.25 -15.97
CA VAL A 6 -11.45 22.13 -16.78
C VAL A 6 -12.26 22.08 -18.08
N THR A 7 -11.62 22.42 -19.19
CA THR A 7 -12.21 22.38 -20.54
C THR A 7 -11.79 21.14 -21.34
N ASN A 8 -10.63 20.55 -21.03
CA ASN A 8 -10.14 19.29 -21.59
C ASN A 8 -9.55 18.45 -20.45
N VAL A 9 -10.20 17.32 -20.16
CA VAL A 9 -9.86 16.46 -19.02
C VAL A 9 -8.50 15.80 -19.18
N GLU A 10 -8.23 15.20 -20.34
CA GLU A 10 -6.99 14.45 -20.60
C GLU A 10 -5.76 15.34 -20.52
N LYS A 11 -5.85 16.52 -21.17
CA LYS A 11 -4.78 17.51 -21.11
C LYS A 11 -4.53 17.95 -19.67
N PHE A 12 -5.59 18.32 -18.94
CA PHE A 12 -5.47 18.77 -17.56
C PHE A 12 -4.86 17.70 -16.64
N ALA A 13 -5.31 16.45 -16.74
CA ALA A 13 -4.78 15.35 -15.95
C ALA A 13 -3.27 15.13 -16.22
N SER A 14 -2.86 15.14 -17.50
CA SER A 14 -1.45 14.95 -17.88
C SER A 14 -0.51 16.04 -17.35
N GLU A 15 -1.01 17.27 -17.19
CA GLU A 15 -0.23 18.41 -16.70
C GLU A 15 -0.08 18.40 -15.18
N ILE A 16 -1.02 17.81 -14.45
CA ILE A 16 -1.12 17.96 -12.99
C ILE A 16 -0.67 16.72 -12.20
N ILE A 17 -0.60 15.55 -12.82
CA ILE A 17 -0.10 14.33 -12.17
C ILE A 17 1.35 14.53 -11.72
N PRO A 18 1.67 14.33 -10.43
CA PRO A 18 3.02 14.46 -9.92
C PRO A 18 4.01 13.53 -10.63
N LYS A 19 5.13 14.08 -11.10
CA LYS A 19 6.23 13.27 -11.64
C LYS A 19 7.03 12.65 -10.50
N GLN A 20 7.31 11.35 -10.58
CA GLN A 20 8.16 10.63 -9.62
C GLN A 20 9.54 11.29 -9.49
N PRO A 21 9.94 11.79 -8.30
CA PRO A 21 11.23 12.43 -8.14
C PRO A 21 12.36 11.41 -8.22
N GLN A 22 13.21 11.49 -9.26
CA GLN A 22 14.39 10.63 -9.44
C GLN A 22 15.56 10.94 -8.47
N LYS A 23 15.38 11.89 -7.54
CA LYS A 23 16.48 12.62 -6.89
C LYS A 23 17.36 11.79 -5.94
N ASN A 24 17.05 10.52 -5.66
CA ASN A 24 17.77 9.74 -4.63
C ASN A 24 18.37 8.41 -5.13
N LYS A 25 18.31 8.11 -6.43
CA LYS A 25 18.65 6.78 -6.97
C LYS A 25 20.06 6.29 -6.60
N LYS A 26 21.10 7.08 -6.90
CA LYS A 26 22.50 6.72 -6.62
C LYS A 26 22.78 6.52 -5.12
N ILE A 27 22.14 7.32 -4.27
CA ILE A 27 22.31 7.23 -2.81
C ILE A 27 21.69 5.93 -2.30
N VAL A 28 20.47 5.63 -2.72
CA VAL A 28 19.76 4.40 -2.35
C VAL A 28 20.54 3.18 -2.82
N GLU A 29 21.00 3.17 -4.08
CA GLU A 29 21.80 2.07 -4.62
C GLU A 29 23.07 1.82 -3.81
N SER A 30 23.76 2.89 -3.38
CA SER A 30 24.93 2.77 -2.51
C SER A 30 24.58 2.17 -1.14
N ILE A 31 23.43 2.54 -0.56
CA ILE A 31 22.94 1.97 0.71
C ILE A 31 22.66 0.47 0.53
N LEU A 32 21.92 0.10 -0.51
CA LEU A 32 21.57 -1.30 -0.80
C LEU A 32 22.82 -2.17 -0.95
N LYS A 33 23.78 -1.74 -1.78
CA LYS A 33 25.05 -2.45 -2.01
C LYS A 33 25.86 -2.62 -0.73
N LYS A 34 25.91 -1.59 0.12
CA LYS A 34 26.62 -1.65 1.41
C LYS A 34 25.97 -2.62 2.38
N VAL A 35 24.64 -2.63 2.48
CA VAL A 35 23.95 -3.60 3.35
C VAL A 35 24.10 -5.02 2.82
N GLN A 36 24.02 -5.21 1.50
CA GLN A 36 24.24 -6.54 0.89
C GLN A 36 25.65 -7.08 1.17
N LYS A 37 26.67 -6.20 1.12
CA LYS A 37 28.07 -6.59 1.36
C LYS A 37 28.41 -6.75 2.85
N ASP A 38 28.03 -5.77 3.68
CA ASP A 38 28.54 -5.63 5.04
C ASP A 38 27.50 -5.96 6.13
N GLY A 39 26.25 -6.30 5.74
CA GLY A 39 25.18 -6.73 6.63
C GLY A 39 24.90 -5.79 7.80
N ASP A 40 24.81 -6.36 9.00
CA ASP A 40 24.48 -5.64 10.25
C ASP A 40 25.40 -4.46 10.53
N SER A 41 26.68 -4.54 10.12
CA SER A 41 27.65 -3.45 10.32
C SER A 41 27.27 -2.20 9.52
N ALA A 42 26.86 -2.36 8.26
CA ALA A 42 26.37 -1.25 7.45
C ALA A 42 25.08 -0.66 8.04
N ILE A 43 24.14 -1.51 8.48
CA ILE A 43 22.88 -1.08 9.10
C ILE A 43 23.16 -0.19 10.31
N ARG A 44 24.01 -0.61 11.24
CA ARG A 44 24.35 0.18 12.44
C ARG A 44 24.98 1.53 12.08
N LYS A 45 25.83 1.57 11.04
CA LYS A 45 26.41 2.82 10.53
C LYS A 45 25.34 3.75 9.98
N PHE A 46 24.35 3.23 9.23
CA PHE A 46 23.25 4.03 8.70
C PHE A 46 22.29 4.51 9.77
N GLU A 47 21.96 3.69 10.77
CA GLU A 47 21.14 4.14 11.91
C GLU A 47 21.84 5.25 12.69
N LYS A 48 23.12 5.08 13.01
CA LYS A 48 23.90 6.17 13.65
C LYS A 48 23.89 7.45 12.81
N LYS A 49 23.93 7.33 11.47
CA LYS A 49 23.94 8.49 10.56
C LYS A 49 22.58 9.18 10.44
N PHE A 50 21.50 8.41 10.30
CA PHE A 50 20.19 8.94 9.92
C PHE A 50 19.25 9.15 11.10
N SER A 51 19.26 8.26 12.10
CA SER A 51 18.46 8.39 13.32
C SER A 51 19.27 8.92 14.50
N GLY A 52 20.60 8.94 14.42
CA GLY A 52 21.49 9.26 15.53
C GLY A 52 21.67 8.08 16.50
N ALA A 53 20.97 6.98 16.26
CA ALA A 53 20.92 5.84 17.18
C ALA A 53 22.20 4.99 17.12
N LYS A 54 22.85 4.82 18.27
CA LYS A 54 23.92 3.82 18.44
C LYS A 54 23.30 2.50 18.92
N LEU A 55 23.08 1.58 17.99
CA LEU A 55 22.45 0.29 18.30
C LEU A 55 23.48 -0.80 18.59
N THR A 56 23.29 -1.54 19.69
CA THR A 56 24.02 -2.78 20.02
C THR A 56 23.28 -4.03 19.56
N THR A 57 21.94 -4.00 19.58
CA THR A 57 21.05 -5.03 19.00
C THR A 57 20.12 -4.40 17.97
N LEU A 58 19.81 -5.13 16.89
CA LEU A 58 18.83 -4.69 15.88
C LEU A 58 17.43 -5.17 16.21
N ARG A 59 17.29 -6.36 16.81
CA ARG A 59 16.01 -6.90 17.29
C ARG A 59 15.66 -6.31 18.65
N ILE A 60 14.39 -6.01 18.88
CA ILE A 60 13.92 -5.63 20.22
C ILE A 60 13.94 -6.86 21.14
N SER A 61 14.27 -6.62 22.41
CA SER A 61 14.22 -7.62 23.48
C SER A 61 12.82 -7.80 24.05
N GLN A 62 12.58 -8.91 24.77
CA GLN A 62 11.33 -9.09 25.53
C GLN A 62 11.14 -7.97 26.56
N LYS A 63 12.22 -7.54 27.24
CA LYS A 63 12.18 -6.41 28.18
C LYS A 63 11.73 -5.09 27.53
N GLU A 64 12.13 -4.83 26.29
CA GLU A 64 11.64 -3.67 25.53
C GLU A 64 10.15 -3.78 25.22
N LYS A 65 9.64 -4.99 24.93
CA LYS A 65 8.19 -5.24 24.77
C LYS A 65 7.43 -5.02 26.07
N ASP A 66 7.88 -5.59 27.18
CA ASP A 66 7.21 -5.47 28.48
C ASP A 66 7.17 -3.99 28.93
N SER A 67 8.27 -3.27 28.73
CA SER A 67 8.32 -1.82 29.00
C SER A 67 7.44 -0.98 28.06
N ALA A 68 7.12 -1.47 26.87
CA ALA A 68 6.20 -0.78 25.98
C ALA A 68 4.77 -0.82 26.52
N TYR A 69 4.32 -1.97 27.04
CA TYR A 69 3.01 -2.10 27.67
C TYR A 69 2.83 -1.19 28.88
N SER A 70 3.88 -0.95 29.67
CA SER A 70 3.81 -0.03 30.81
C SER A 70 3.69 1.45 30.42
N LYS A 71 3.83 1.79 29.13
CA LYS A 71 3.80 3.15 28.60
C LYS A 71 2.60 3.42 27.70
N VAL A 72 1.73 2.43 27.52
CA VAL A 72 0.55 2.50 26.67
C VAL A 72 -0.68 2.37 27.55
N SER A 73 -1.65 3.26 27.35
CA SER A 73 -2.90 3.25 28.09
C SER A 73 -3.82 2.09 27.67
N SER A 74 -4.70 1.68 28.58
CA SER A 74 -5.75 0.70 28.28
C SER A 74 -6.68 1.15 27.14
N LYS A 75 -6.90 2.46 26.99
CA LYS A 75 -7.68 3.07 25.91
C LYS A 75 -7.01 2.86 24.55
N GLU A 76 -5.70 3.11 24.46
CA GLU A 76 -4.92 2.88 23.24
C GLU A 76 -4.89 1.38 22.86
N ILE A 77 -4.72 0.49 23.84
CA ILE A 77 -4.80 -0.96 23.60
C ILE A 77 -6.18 -1.36 23.06
N THR A 78 -7.25 -0.80 23.63
CA THR A 78 -8.63 -1.04 23.18
C THR A 78 -8.83 -0.57 21.74
N ALA A 79 -8.30 0.62 21.39
CA ALA A 79 -8.36 1.15 20.03
C ALA A 79 -7.62 0.24 19.03
N ILE A 80 -6.42 -0.23 19.36
CA ILE A 80 -5.66 -1.19 18.53
C ILE A 80 -6.48 -2.47 18.31
N LYS A 81 -7.02 -3.06 19.38
CA LYS A 81 -7.80 -4.30 19.31
C LYS A 81 -9.05 -4.13 18.44
N LEU A 82 -9.72 -2.98 18.53
CA LEU A 82 -10.90 -2.68 17.72
C LEU A 82 -10.55 -2.54 16.24
N ALA A 83 -9.52 -1.75 15.90
CA ALA A 83 -9.05 -1.58 14.53
C ALA A 83 -8.61 -2.92 13.92
N LYS A 84 -7.83 -3.71 14.66
CA LYS A 84 -7.44 -5.09 14.31
C LYS A 84 -8.68 -5.93 13.98
N LYS A 85 -9.65 -6.02 14.90
CA LYS A 85 -10.84 -6.86 14.74
C LYS A 85 -11.66 -6.49 13.50
N ARG A 86 -11.76 -5.19 13.18
CA ARG A 86 -12.51 -4.70 12.02
C ARG A 86 -11.82 -5.10 10.70
N LEU A 87 -10.51 -4.91 10.60
CA LEU A 87 -9.74 -5.33 9.42
C LEU A 87 -9.69 -6.85 9.29
N GLU A 88 -9.49 -7.60 10.39
CA GLU A 88 -9.52 -9.06 10.35
C GLU A 88 -10.84 -9.58 9.77
N LYS A 89 -11.97 -8.98 10.17
CA LYS A 89 -13.29 -9.38 9.67
C LYS A 89 -13.41 -9.24 8.14
N THR A 90 -12.92 -8.16 7.56
CA THR A 90 -13.00 -7.91 6.11
C THR A 90 -12.05 -8.83 5.35
N GLU A 91 -10.82 -8.99 5.83
CA GLU A 91 -9.81 -9.87 5.22
C GLU A 91 -10.20 -11.36 5.30
N TYR A 92 -10.75 -11.83 6.43
CA TYR A 92 -11.25 -13.21 6.54
C TYR A 92 -12.41 -13.45 5.57
N LYS A 93 -13.30 -12.48 5.40
CA LYS A 93 -14.42 -12.60 4.45
C LYS A 93 -13.90 -12.71 3.02
N LEU A 94 -12.91 -11.90 2.64
CA LEU A 94 -12.25 -12.00 1.34
C LEU A 94 -11.53 -13.35 1.15
N LYS A 95 -10.81 -13.84 2.16
CA LYS A 95 -10.16 -15.16 2.09
C LYS A 95 -11.19 -16.30 1.94
N SER A 96 -12.33 -16.20 2.62
CA SER A 96 -13.34 -17.28 2.65
C SER A 96 -13.96 -17.62 1.28
N ILE A 97 -13.88 -16.69 0.31
CA ILE A 97 -14.38 -16.92 -1.05
C ILE A 97 -13.32 -17.58 -1.97
N LEU A 98 -12.05 -17.64 -1.54
CA LEU A 98 -10.94 -18.22 -2.30
C LEU A 98 -10.90 -19.75 -2.16
N LYS A 99 -11.81 -20.43 -2.88
CA LYS A 99 -11.90 -21.89 -2.88
C LYS A 99 -10.96 -22.51 -3.90
N GLN A 100 -10.56 -23.77 -3.67
CA GLN A 100 -9.86 -24.57 -4.68
C GLN A 100 -10.76 -24.75 -5.91
N ILE A 101 -10.19 -24.55 -7.10
CA ILE A 101 -10.87 -24.73 -8.39
C ILE A 101 -10.28 -25.98 -9.05
N THR A 102 -11.12 -26.89 -9.51
CA THR A 102 -10.67 -28.08 -10.26
C THR A 102 -11.45 -28.20 -11.56
N ILE A 103 -10.73 -28.28 -12.67
CA ILE A 103 -11.28 -28.54 -14.01
C ILE A 103 -10.83 -29.94 -14.42
N ASN A 104 -11.77 -30.76 -14.86
CA ASN A 104 -11.50 -32.07 -15.44
C ASN A 104 -12.02 -32.07 -16.88
N ASN A 105 -11.14 -32.35 -17.83
CA ASN A 105 -11.48 -32.45 -19.24
C ASN A 105 -10.81 -33.68 -19.83
N GLU A 106 -11.62 -34.68 -20.20
CA GLU A 106 -11.17 -35.92 -20.86
C GLU A 106 -9.94 -36.60 -20.22
N GLY A 107 -9.86 -36.64 -18.88
CA GLY A 107 -8.74 -37.25 -18.14
C GLY A 107 -7.54 -36.32 -17.89
N ILE A 108 -7.61 -35.06 -18.32
CA ILE A 108 -6.73 -33.98 -17.88
C ILE A 108 -7.41 -33.27 -16.71
N LYS A 109 -6.76 -33.27 -15.55
CA LYS A 109 -7.24 -32.59 -14.34
C LYS A 109 -6.29 -31.45 -13.98
N ILE A 110 -6.83 -30.23 -13.91
CA ILE A 110 -6.12 -29.03 -13.47
C ILE A 110 -6.75 -28.54 -12.17
N SER A 111 -5.98 -28.52 -11.09
CA SER A 111 -6.41 -27.98 -9.79
C SER A 111 -5.62 -26.71 -9.46
N LYS A 112 -6.32 -25.64 -9.08
CA LYS A 112 -5.77 -24.35 -8.64
C LYS A 112 -6.14 -24.11 -7.18
N THR A 113 -5.14 -23.93 -6.33
CA THR A 113 -5.30 -23.69 -4.88
C THR A 113 -4.60 -22.40 -4.48
N PHE A 114 -5.20 -21.60 -3.61
CA PHE A 114 -4.57 -20.38 -3.07
C PHE A 114 -3.74 -20.74 -1.82
N VAL A 115 -2.43 -20.50 -1.87
CA VAL A 115 -1.50 -20.83 -0.78
C VAL A 115 -0.75 -19.56 -0.32
N PRO A 116 -0.49 -19.37 0.98
CA PRO A 116 0.23 -18.20 1.46
C PRO A 116 1.71 -18.24 1.06
N ILE A 117 2.33 -17.06 0.95
CA ILE A 117 3.80 -16.95 0.93
C ILE A 117 4.39 -17.36 2.29
N THR A 118 5.66 -17.75 2.30
CA THR A 118 6.30 -18.29 3.52
C THR A 118 6.67 -17.21 4.52
N SER A 119 7.07 -16.02 4.05
CA SER A 119 7.49 -14.90 4.90
C SER A 119 7.18 -13.53 4.30
N ALA A 120 6.95 -12.54 5.17
CA ALA A 120 6.72 -11.14 4.81
C ALA A 120 7.47 -10.18 5.73
N GLY A 121 8.05 -9.13 5.15
CA GLY A 121 8.65 -8.00 5.84
C GLY A 121 7.75 -6.78 5.72
N CYS A 122 7.23 -6.29 6.84
CA CYS A 122 6.38 -5.10 6.92
C CYS A 122 7.23 -3.91 7.35
N TYR A 123 7.41 -2.95 6.46
CA TYR A 123 8.04 -1.67 6.78
C TYR A 123 7.02 -0.73 7.40
N ILE A 124 7.32 -0.23 8.60
CA ILE A 124 6.46 0.68 9.35
C ILE A 124 7.17 2.04 9.43
N PRO A 125 6.61 3.10 8.82
CA PRO A 125 7.16 4.45 8.92
C PRO A 125 7.35 4.89 10.37
N GLY A 126 8.22 5.88 10.57
CA GLY A 126 8.48 6.48 11.87
C GLY A 126 9.40 7.70 11.75
N GLY A 127 9.80 8.25 12.89
CA GLY A 127 10.59 9.49 12.96
C GLY A 127 9.69 10.70 13.19
N LEU A 128 9.10 11.25 12.12
CA LEU A 128 8.27 12.47 12.20
C LEU A 128 6.91 12.27 12.88
N ALA A 129 6.37 11.05 12.82
CA ALA A 129 5.12 10.67 13.48
C ALA A 129 5.13 9.18 13.86
N LYS A 130 4.07 8.74 14.53
CA LYS A 130 3.89 7.39 15.05
C LYS A 130 2.81 6.68 14.24
N TYR A 131 3.06 5.44 13.82
CA TYR A 131 2.17 4.72 12.90
C TYR A 131 1.79 3.31 13.39
N PRO A 132 1.13 3.19 14.56
CA PRO A 132 0.59 1.89 15.01
C PRO A 132 -0.50 1.37 14.07
N SER A 133 -1.23 2.25 13.37
CA SER A 133 -2.20 1.85 12.34
C SER A 133 -1.54 1.08 11.20
N SER A 134 -0.40 1.56 10.68
CA SER A 134 0.32 0.87 9.60
C SER A 134 0.83 -0.51 9.99
N VAL A 135 1.04 -0.77 11.30
CA VAL A 135 1.31 -2.12 11.81
C VAL A 135 0.12 -3.03 11.54
N ILE A 136 -1.07 -2.61 11.97
CA ILE A 136 -2.31 -3.36 11.79
C ILE A 136 -2.56 -3.60 10.30
N MET A 137 -2.47 -2.55 9.49
CA MET A 137 -2.76 -2.58 8.07
C MET A 137 -1.77 -3.46 7.28
N SER A 138 -0.52 -3.57 7.72
CA SER A 138 0.48 -4.44 7.06
C SER A 138 0.38 -5.90 7.51
N VAL A 139 0.19 -6.13 8.81
CA VAL A 139 0.35 -7.46 9.43
C VAL A 139 -0.91 -8.30 9.32
N ILE A 140 -2.08 -7.70 9.51
CA ILE A 140 -3.34 -8.46 9.58
C ILE A 140 -3.64 -9.21 8.28
N PRO A 141 -3.51 -8.63 7.08
CA PRO A 141 -3.76 -9.40 5.86
C PRO A 141 -2.76 -10.56 5.69
N ALA A 142 -1.51 -10.39 6.10
CA ALA A 142 -0.49 -11.47 6.11
C ALA A 142 -0.85 -12.60 7.09
N LYS A 143 -1.29 -12.25 8.30
CA LYS A 143 -1.76 -13.23 9.30
C LYS A 143 -2.98 -13.99 8.80
N VAL A 144 -3.96 -13.29 8.25
CA VAL A 144 -5.18 -13.90 7.71
C VAL A 144 -4.83 -14.84 6.54
N ALA A 145 -3.89 -14.47 5.67
CA ALA A 145 -3.41 -15.33 4.59
C ALA A 145 -2.82 -16.65 5.12
N GLY A 146 -2.14 -16.59 6.27
CA GLY A 146 -1.44 -17.72 6.88
C GLY A 146 0.07 -17.67 6.67
N VAL A 147 0.64 -16.47 6.48
CA VAL A 147 2.08 -16.27 6.39
C VAL A 147 2.73 -16.70 7.71
N LYS A 148 3.71 -17.60 7.62
CA LYS A 148 4.33 -18.24 8.80
C LYS A 148 5.33 -17.36 9.53
N LYS A 149 6.01 -16.45 8.81
CA LYS A 149 7.02 -15.56 9.38
C LYS A 149 6.77 -14.12 8.94
N ILE A 150 6.37 -13.28 9.87
CA ILE A 150 6.09 -11.87 9.67
C ILE A 150 7.08 -11.06 10.50
N ILE A 151 7.82 -10.19 9.82
CA ILE A 151 8.85 -9.35 10.41
C ILE A 151 8.44 -7.89 10.25
N ILE A 152 8.60 -7.10 11.30
CA ILE A 152 8.46 -5.63 11.22
C ILE A 152 9.83 -4.97 11.28
N THR A 153 9.98 -3.93 10.46
CA THR A 153 11.05 -2.93 10.61
C THR A 153 10.45 -1.56 10.86
N SER A 154 11.02 -0.80 11.77
CA SER A 154 10.64 0.60 12.02
C SER A 154 11.86 1.41 12.48
N PRO A 155 12.04 2.66 12.03
CA PRO A 155 13.18 3.49 12.45
C PRO A 155 13.13 3.80 13.95
N PRO A 156 14.24 3.66 14.68
CA PRO A 156 14.33 4.11 16.07
C PRO A 156 14.47 5.63 16.15
N ASN A 157 14.16 6.17 17.34
CA ASN A 157 14.56 7.52 17.71
C ASN A 157 16.07 7.60 17.99
N SER A 158 16.59 8.80 18.25
CA SER A 158 18.01 9.04 18.57
C SER A 158 18.53 8.28 19.79
N SER A 159 17.65 7.87 20.70
CA SER A 159 17.97 7.00 21.84
C SER A 159 17.95 5.51 21.51
N GLY A 160 17.73 5.12 20.25
CA GLY A 160 17.70 3.72 19.82
C GLY A 160 16.45 2.96 20.24
N LYS A 161 15.34 3.65 20.52
CA LYS A 161 14.06 3.05 20.93
C LYS A 161 13.00 3.24 19.86
N LEU A 162 12.11 2.25 19.72
CA LEU A 162 10.88 2.38 18.95
C LEU A 162 9.78 3.03 19.80
N ASP A 163 8.75 3.52 19.13
CA ASP A 163 7.56 3.99 19.80
C ASP A 163 6.84 2.83 20.54
N PRO A 164 6.49 3.00 21.82
CA PRO A 164 5.81 1.96 22.60
C PRO A 164 4.50 1.47 21.97
N LEU A 165 3.70 2.36 21.39
CA LEU A 165 2.41 2.01 20.81
C LEU A 165 2.59 1.18 19.54
N THR A 166 3.63 1.46 18.73
CA THR A 166 4.03 0.62 17.60
C THR A 166 4.45 -0.79 18.04
N ILE A 167 5.23 -0.92 19.13
CA ILE A 167 5.62 -2.24 19.67
C ILE A 167 4.39 -3.02 20.13
N VAL A 168 3.52 -2.39 20.92
CA VAL A 168 2.29 -3.01 21.45
C VAL A 168 1.35 -3.42 20.31
N ALA A 169 1.21 -2.58 19.28
CA ALA A 169 0.42 -2.94 18.09
C ALA A 169 1.00 -4.17 17.37
N ALA A 170 2.32 -4.26 17.23
CA ALA A 170 2.98 -5.38 16.58
C ALA A 170 2.77 -6.69 17.35
N ASP A 171 2.88 -6.64 18.67
CA ASP A 171 2.66 -7.80 19.54
C ASP A 171 1.20 -8.25 19.51
N ILE A 172 0.24 -7.32 19.62
CA ILE A 172 -1.21 -7.62 19.51
C ILE A 172 -1.56 -8.19 18.13
N CYS A 173 -0.90 -7.75 17.05
CA CYS A 173 -1.10 -8.30 15.70
C CYS A 173 -0.38 -9.64 15.47
N GLY A 174 0.43 -10.10 16.43
CA GLY A 174 1.10 -11.40 16.41
C GLY A 174 2.38 -11.45 15.57
N VAL A 175 3.09 -10.33 15.42
CA VAL A 175 4.36 -10.28 14.66
C VAL A 175 5.43 -11.17 15.31
N ASP A 176 6.21 -11.89 14.50
CA ASP A 176 7.21 -12.85 15.00
C ASP A 176 8.51 -12.14 15.44
N GLU A 177 8.95 -11.15 14.67
CA GLU A 177 10.19 -10.42 14.91
C GLU A 177 10.04 -8.92 14.64
N ILE A 178 10.58 -8.07 15.52
CA ILE A 178 10.54 -6.61 15.39
C ILE A 178 11.98 -6.07 15.44
N TYR A 179 12.35 -5.33 14.40
CA TYR A 179 13.68 -4.73 14.23
C TYR A 179 13.62 -3.21 14.22
N LYS A 180 14.53 -2.59 14.97
CA LYS A 180 14.65 -1.14 15.09
C LYS A 180 15.58 -0.55 14.04
N ILE A 181 15.14 -0.64 12.78
CA ILE A 181 15.85 -0.14 11.59
C ILE A 181 14.84 0.50 10.61
N GLY A 182 15.27 1.53 9.88
CA GLY A 182 14.41 2.25 8.93
C GLY A 182 15.01 2.45 7.54
N GLY A 183 14.33 3.24 6.71
CA GLY A 183 14.87 3.71 5.43
C GLY A 183 15.24 2.62 4.42
N ALA A 184 16.14 2.97 3.48
CA ALA A 184 16.60 2.05 2.45
C ALA A 184 17.40 0.86 3.02
N GLN A 185 18.08 1.05 4.15
CA GLN A 185 18.83 -0.01 4.83
C GLN A 185 17.92 -1.10 5.41
N ALA A 186 16.71 -0.74 5.86
CA ALA A 186 15.71 -1.72 6.30
C ALA A 186 15.20 -2.57 5.14
N ILE A 187 14.90 -1.93 4.01
CA ILE A 187 14.46 -2.63 2.79
C ILE A 187 15.55 -3.56 2.28
N ALA A 188 16.82 -3.13 2.28
CA ALA A 188 17.95 -3.98 1.92
C ALA A 188 18.07 -5.20 2.85
N ALA A 189 17.93 -5.00 4.17
CA ALA A 189 18.01 -6.08 5.15
C ALA A 189 16.92 -7.12 4.94
N LEU A 190 15.68 -6.69 4.66
CA LEU A 190 14.57 -7.59 4.36
C LEU A 190 14.76 -8.33 3.03
N ALA A 191 15.30 -7.66 2.00
CA ALA A 191 15.46 -8.25 0.67
C ALA A 191 16.64 -9.23 0.57
N TYR A 192 17.77 -8.89 1.19
CA TYR A 192 19.01 -9.66 1.07
C TYR A 192 19.28 -10.57 2.28
N GLY A 193 18.67 -10.27 3.42
CA GLY A 193 19.04 -10.87 4.70
C GLY A 193 20.38 -10.33 5.21
N THR A 194 20.60 -10.53 6.50
CA THR A 194 21.86 -10.29 7.21
C THR A 194 22.06 -11.40 8.24
N LYS A 195 23.17 -11.33 9.02
CA LYS A 195 23.39 -12.25 10.15
C LYS A 195 22.26 -12.19 11.18
N SER A 196 21.72 -11.00 11.47
CA SER A 196 20.67 -10.82 12.47
C SER A 196 19.26 -10.82 11.89
N ILE A 197 19.08 -10.55 10.60
CA ILE A 197 17.77 -10.31 9.98
C ILE A 197 17.60 -11.30 8.83
N PRO A 198 16.65 -12.24 8.90
CA PRO A 198 16.44 -13.18 7.81
C PRO A 198 15.82 -12.48 6.60
N LYS A 199 16.18 -12.96 5.40
CA LYS A 199 15.51 -12.57 4.15
C LYS A 199 14.02 -12.95 4.20
N VAL A 200 13.18 -12.13 3.57
CA VAL A 200 11.74 -12.41 3.36
C VAL A 200 11.39 -12.59 1.88
N GLU A 201 10.25 -13.24 1.61
CA GLU A 201 9.77 -13.42 0.23
C GLU A 201 9.11 -12.16 -0.34
N LYS A 202 8.44 -11.37 0.52
CA LYS A 202 7.74 -10.16 0.13
C LYS A 202 7.94 -9.03 1.13
N ILE A 203 8.15 -7.82 0.62
CA ILE A 203 8.24 -6.59 1.42
C ILE A 203 6.99 -5.74 1.17
N VAL A 204 6.33 -5.33 2.24
CA VAL A 204 5.12 -4.49 2.19
C VAL A 204 5.27 -3.26 3.07
N GLY A 205 4.39 -2.29 2.85
CA GLY A 205 4.27 -1.12 3.71
C GLY A 205 4.65 0.19 3.00
N PRO A 206 4.01 1.31 3.40
CA PRO A 206 4.28 2.63 2.83
C PRO A 206 5.61 3.18 3.34
N GLY A 207 6.19 4.14 2.64
CA GLY A 207 7.39 4.82 3.09
C GLY A 207 7.75 6.02 2.23
N GLY A 208 8.64 6.88 2.73
CA GLY A 208 9.11 8.05 1.97
C GLY A 208 9.98 7.66 0.77
N ALA A 209 10.40 8.67 0.00
CA ALA A 209 11.09 8.48 -1.28
C ALA A 209 12.28 7.49 -1.27
N PHE A 210 13.07 7.43 -0.18
CA PHE A 210 14.18 6.47 -0.06
C PHE A 210 13.72 5.03 0.07
N VAL A 211 12.63 4.78 0.80
CA VAL A 211 12.03 3.46 1.00
C VAL A 211 11.41 2.99 -0.31
N THR A 212 10.65 3.86 -0.97
CA THR A 212 10.04 3.56 -2.28
C THR A 212 11.09 3.27 -3.34
N ALA A 213 12.14 4.09 -3.43
CA ALA A 213 13.24 3.84 -4.35
C ALA A 213 13.96 2.52 -4.03
N ALA A 214 14.15 2.19 -2.74
CA ALA A 214 14.75 0.92 -2.34
C ALA A 214 13.87 -0.27 -2.75
N LYS A 215 12.55 -0.22 -2.48
CA LYS A 215 11.57 -1.24 -2.89
C LYS A 215 11.61 -1.47 -4.41
N SER A 216 11.65 -0.38 -5.19
CA SER A 216 11.75 -0.45 -6.65
C SER A 216 13.05 -1.10 -7.13
N MET A 217 14.17 -0.93 -6.43
CA MET A 217 15.45 -1.53 -6.84
C MET A 217 15.55 -3.01 -6.45
N VAL A 218 14.98 -3.39 -5.31
CA VAL A 218 15.01 -4.78 -4.84
C VAL A 218 13.92 -5.65 -5.48
N SER A 219 12.95 -5.05 -6.19
CA SER A 219 11.80 -5.78 -6.76
C SER A 219 12.18 -6.85 -7.79
N ASN A 220 13.39 -6.78 -8.35
CA ASN A 220 13.93 -7.83 -9.23
C ASN A 220 14.33 -9.11 -8.48
N ASN A 221 14.50 -9.03 -7.15
CA ASN A 221 15.00 -10.14 -6.32
C ASN A 221 14.06 -10.50 -5.16
N THR A 222 13.13 -9.62 -4.80
CA THR A 222 12.18 -9.80 -3.69
C THR A 222 10.86 -9.17 -4.06
N SER A 223 9.76 -9.88 -3.89
CA SER A 223 8.44 -9.34 -4.22
C SER A 223 8.15 -8.11 -3.36
N ILE A 224 7.45 -7.13 -3.92
CA ILE A 224 6.93 -5.99 -3.17
C ILE A 224 5.42 -5.92 -3.33
N ASP A 225 4.73 -5.24 -2.43
CA ASP A 225 3.35 -4.80 -2.66
C ASP A 225 3.31 -3.78 -3.80
N MET A 226 3.72 -2.54 -3.54
CA MET A 226 3.57 -1.41 -4.46
C MET A 226 4.56 -0.29 -4.13
N LEU A 227 4.72 0.62 -5.11
CA LEU A 227 5.51 1.82 -4.94
C LEU A 227 4.60 2.97 -4.46
N ALA A 228 4.75 3.34 -3.20
CA ALA A 228 4.06 4.49 -2.64
C ALA A 228 4.80 5.79 -2.97
N GLY A 229 4.10 6.72 -3.59
CA GLY A 229 4.47 8.11 -3.80
C GLY A 229 3.91 9.00 -2.67
N PRO A 230 3.80 10.31 -2.92
CA PRO A 230 3.12 11.20 -2.00
C PRO A 230 1.68 10.77 -1.77
N THR A 231 1.20 10.98 -0.54
CA THR A 231 -0.18 10.68 -0.15
C THR A 231 -1.18 11.55 -0.94
N GLU A 232 -2.32 10.98 -1.33
CA GLU A 232 -3.31 11.62 -2.20
C GLU A 232 -4.72 11.56 -1.60
N LEU A 233 -5.51 12.63 -1.80
CA LEU A 233 -6.96 12.63 -1.55
C LEU A 233 -7.67 13.41 -2.65
N GLY A 234 -8.48 12.70 -3.43
CA GLY A 234 -9.47 13.29 -4.32
C GLY A 234 -10.84 13.35 -3.65
N ILE A 235 -11.57 14.44 -3.85
CA ILE A 235 -12.98 14.56 -3.43
C ILE A 235 -13.80 14.92 -4.66
N ILE A 236 -14.82 14.12 -4.98
CA ILE A 236 -15.90 14.50 -5.88
C ILE A 236 -17.04 15.05 -5.03
N ALA A 237 -17.46 16.30 -5.28
CA ALA A 237 -18.59 16.87 -4.57
C ALA A 237 -19.52 17.68 -5.46
N ASP A 238 -20.82 17.65 -5.15
CA ASP A 238 -21.85 18.46 -5.81
C ASP A 238 -22.44 19.51 -4.86
N ASN A 239 -23.42 20.29 -5.32
CA ASN A 239 -24.07 21.35 -4.54
C ASN A 239 -24.73 20.90 -3.23
N SER A 240 -24.96 19.60 -3.03
CA SER A 240 -25.51 19.08 -1.78
C SER A 240 -24.47 18.90 -0.67
N ALA A 241 -23.18 18.86 -1.02
CA ALA A 241 -22.11 18.67 -0.07
C ALA A 241 -21.96 19.86 0.88
N ASN A 242 -21.68 19.57 2.15
CA ASN A 242 -21.33 20.61 3.11
C ASN A 242 -19.89 21.12 2.83
N PRO A 243 -19.69 22.41 2.46
CA PRO A 243 -18.36 22.94 2.16
C PRO A 243 -17.37 22.82 3.33
N LYS A 244 -17.89 22.84 4.57
CA LYS A 244 -17.09 22.68 5.78
C LYS A 244 -16.47 21.28 5.85
N PHE A 245 -17.22 20.23 5.52
CA PHE A 245 -16.74 18.86 5.58
C PHE A 245 -15.67 18.60 4.52
N VAL A 246 -15.92 19.05 3.28
CA VAL A 246 -14.91 18.98 2.19
C VAL A 246 -13.61 19.68 2.60
N ALA A 247 -13.69 20.87 3.20
CA ALA A 247 -12.51 21.60 3.66
C ALA A 247 -11.74 20.85 4.77
N LEU A 248 -12.46 20.27 5.75
CA LEU A 248 -11.85 19.49 6.84
C LEU A 248 -11.15 18.23 6.32
N ASP A 249 -11.75 17.53 5.37
CA ASP A 249 -11.15 16.33 4.79
C ASP A 249 -9.88 16.66 3.99
N LEU A 250 -9.90 17.72 3.17
CA LEU A 250 -8.70 18.23 2.48
C LEU A 250 -7.59 18.62 3.46
N ILE A 251 -7.93 19.29 4.56
CA ILE A 251 -6.98 19.66 5.62
C ILE A 251 -6.37 18.41 6.26
N SER A 252 -7.20 17.41 6.58
CA SER A 252 -6.77 16.19 7.26
C SER A 252 -5.71 15.43 6.46
N GLN A 253 -5.87 15.33 5.13
CA GLN A 253 -4.86 14.66 4.31
C GLN A 253 -3.61 15.52 4.14
N ALA A 254 -3.78 16.83 3.92
CA ALA A 254 -2.67 17.77 3.72
C ALA A 254 -1.72 17.89 4.92
N GLU A 255 -2.12 17.42 6.11
CA GLU A 255 -1.24 17.41 7.27
C GLU A 255 -0.16 16.32 7.21
N HIS A 256 -0.30 15.32 6.34
CA HIS A 256 0.66 14.21 6.26
C HIS A 256 2.06 14.70 5.88
N SER A 257 2.17 15.54 4.84
CA SER A 257 3.46 15.95 4.27
C SER A 257 3.33 17.22 3.42
N ASN A 258 4.47 17.83 3.07
CA ASN A 258 4.47 19.00 2.18
C ASN A 258 4.19 18.65 0.71
N ASP A 259 4.33 17.38 0.35
CA ASP A 259 4.15 16.82 -0.99
C ASP A 259 2.77 16.15 -1.17
N THR A 260 1.91 16.15 -0.15
CA THR A 260 0.56 15.59 -0.24
C THR A 260 -0.23 16.26 -1.37
N PHE A 261 -0.89 15.45 -2.19
CA PHE A 261 -1.67 15.87 -3.36
C PHE A 261 -3.18 15.77 -3.06
N CYS A 262 -3.81 16.89 -2.73
CA CYS A 262 -5.24 16.94 -2.36
C CYS A 262 -6.03 17.81 -3.31
N TYR A 263 -7.20 17.35 -3.75
CA TYR A 263 -8.00 18.10 -4.69
C TYR A 263 -9.50 17.85 -4.58
N LEU A 264 -10.26 18.87 -4.97
CA LEU A 264 -11.71 18.79 -5.14
C LEU A 264 -12.03 18.82 -6.64
N ILE A 265 -12.88 17.91 -7.10
CA ILE A 265 -13.50 17.93 -8.42
C ILE A 265 -14.99 18.18 -8.23
N THR A 266 -15.53 19.22 -8.85
CA THR A 266 -16.95 19.58 -8.72
C THR A 266 -17.50 20.12 -10.03
N ASN A 267 -18.81 20.04 -10.21
CA ASN A 267 -19.53 20.76 -11.27
C ASN A 267 -20.17 22.07 -10.79
N SER A 268 -19.80 22.53 -9.60
CA SER A 268 -20.35 23.75 -9.00
C SER A 268 -19.26 24.77 -8.65
N GLU A 269 -19.28 25.89 -9.35
CA GLU A 269 -18.47 27.05 -8.99
C GLU A 269 -18.81 27.60 -7.60
N LYS A 270 -20.09 27.54 -7.22
CA LYS A 270 -20.55 28.01 -5.90
C LYS A 270 -19.95 27.17 -4.78
N LEU A 271 -19.91 25.85 -4.96
CA LEU A 271 -19.27 24.93 -4.01
C LEU A 271 -17.77 25.19 -3.97
N ALA A 272 -17.11 25.28 -5.14
CA ALA A 272 -15.68 25.54 -5.23
C ALA A 272 -15.25 26.79 -4.44
N LYS A 273 -15.96 27.91 -4.65
CA LYS A 273 -15.71 29.17 -3.91
C LYS A 273 -15.94 29.01 -2.41
N SER A 274 -17.06 28.39 -2.02
CA SER A 274 -17.39 28.14 -0.61
C SER A 274 -16.34 27.29 0.10
N VAL A 275 -15.86 26.21 -0.53
CA VAL A 275 -14.81 25.34 0.03
C VAL A 275 -13.50 26.11 0.16
N ASN A 276 -13.11 26.87 -0.88
CA ASN A 276 -11.88 27.65 -0.82
C ASN A 276 -11.90 28.70 0.30
N GLN A 277 -13.03 29.38 0.49
CA GLN A 277 -13.21 30.30 1.60
C GLN A 277 -13.10 29.59 2.96
N LYS A 278 -13.72 28.41 3.12
CA LYS A 278 -13.61 27.64 4.37
C LYS A 278 -12.19 27.21 4.68
N LEU A 279 -11.41 26.83 3.66
CA LEU A 279 -9.99 26.53 3.82
C LEU A 279 -9.22 27.75 4.32
N GLU A 280 -9.45 28.94 3.75
CA GLU A 280 -8.80 30.19 4.17
C GLU A 280 -9.14 30.56 5.63
N GLU A 281 -10.41 30.39 6.03
CA GLU A 281 -10.88 30.66 7.40
C GLU A 281 -10.28 29.71 8.46
N MET A 282 -10.01 28.45 8.08
CA MET A 282 -9.61 27.38 9.00
C MET A 282 -8.10 27.16 9.08
N VAL A 283 -7.38 27.18 7.96
CA VAL A 283 -5.97 26.76 7.90
C VAL A 283 -5.09 27.59 8.84
N GLY A 284 -5.40 28.86 9.08
CA GLY A 284 -4.64 29.70 10.02
C GLY A 284 -4.81 29.33 11.51
N LYS A 285 -5.79 28.48 11.86
CA LYS A 285 -6.22 28.21 13.25
C LYS A 285 -5.95 26.77 13.70
N ILE A 286 -5.48 25.90 12.80
CA ILE A 286 -5.25 24.48 13.08
C ILE A 286 -3.82 24.22 13.57
N GLN A 287 -3.63 23.11 14.26
CA GLN A 287 -2.30 22.55 14.49
C GLN A 287 -1.67 22.14 13.16
N ARG A 288 -0.33 22.18 13.09
CA ARG A 288 0.45 21.88 11.86
C ARG A 288 0.08 22.75 10.64
N SER A 289 -0.46 23.96 10.88
CA SER A 289 -0.89 24.93 9.85
C SER A 289 0.14 25.16 8.74
N GLU A 290 1.43 25.25 9.08
CA GLU A 290 2.50 25.51 8.10
C GLU A 290 2.60 24.40 7.03
N ILE A 291 2.55 23.13 7.47
CA ILE A 291 2.62 21.97 6.57
C ILE A 291 1.38 21.95 5.68
N VAL A 292 0.19 22.08 6.28
CA VAL A 292 -1.09 22.08 5.56
C VAL A 292 -1.12 23.21 4.52
N ARG A 293 -0.75 24.44 4.93
CA ARG A 293 -0.72 25.61 4.03
C ARG A 293 0.23 25.38 2.86
N LYS A 294 1.42 24.82 3.12
CA LYS A 294 2.41 24.54 2.08
C LYS A 294 1.91 23.48 1.11
N SER A 295 1.40 22.36 1.62
CA SER A 295 0.85 21.27 0.81
C SER A 295 -0.30 21.75 -0.08
N LEU A 296 -1.31 22.41 0.50
CA LEU A 296 -2.47 22.91 -0.25
C LEU A 296 -2.11 24.00 -1.26
N LYS A 297 -1.10 24.84 -0.98
CA LYS A 297 -0.65 25.90 -1.89
C LYS A 297 0.15 25.34 -3.07
N GLN A 298 1.00 24.34 -2.84
CA GLN A 298 1.92 23.80 -3.84
C GLN A 298 1.26 22.75 -4.73
N ASN A 299 0.46 21.86 -4.13
CA ASN A 299 -0.02 20.66 -4.82
C ASN A 299 -1.56 20.61 -4.92
N GLY A 300 -2.26 21.46 -4.18
CA GLY A 300 -3.72 21.43 -4.09
C GLY A 300 -4.44 22.27 -5.13
N PHE A 301 -5.53 21.74 -5.70
CA PHE A 301 -6.41 22.44 -6.64
C PHE A 301 -7.89 22.09 -6.48
N ILE A 302 -8.75 22.97 -6.96
CA ILE A 302 -10.18 22.74 -7.11
C ILE A 302 -10.50 22.77 -8.60
N ALA A 303 -10.81 21.61 -9.18
CA ALA A 303 -11.23 21.46 -10.56
C ALA A 303 -12.74 21.66 -10.68
N VAL A 304 -13.16 22.63 -11.48
CA VAL A 304 -14.55 22.85 -11.86
C VAL A 304 -14.77 22.31 -13.27
N CYS A 305 -15.62 21.31 -13.39
CA CYS A 305 -15.98 20.68 -14.66
C CYS A 305 -17.42 21.04 -15.04
N LYS A 306 -17.71 21.21 -16.33
CA LYS A 306 -19.08 21.55 -16.76
C LYS A 306 -20.06 20.39 -16.59
N LYS A 307 -19.63 19.16 -16.94
CA LYS A 307 -20.49 17.97 -16.91
C LYS A 307 -20.05 17.01 -15.82
N THR A 308 -21.01 16.29 -15.23
CA THR A 308 -20.71 15.20 -14.28
C THR A 308 -19.86 14.10 -14.91
N GLN A 309 -19.97 13.90 -16.23
CA GLN A 309 -19.11 12.96 -16.96
C GLN A 309 -17.63 13.36 -16.90
N ASP A 310 -17.34 14.65 -17.11
CA ASP A 310 -15.98 15.18 -17.05
C ASP A 310 -15.39 15.05 -15.63
N VAL A 311 -16.23 15.21 -14.59
CA VAL A 311 -15.85 14.97 -13.19
C VAL A 311 -15.37 13.53 -12.98
N MET A 312 -16.16 12.55 -13.48
CA MET A 312 -15.82 11.13 -13.36
C MET A 312 -14.61 10.76 -14.22
N GLN A 313 -14.50 11.31 -15.44
CA GLN A 313 -13.36 11.09 -16.31
C GLN A 313 -12.08 11.62 -15.66
N LEU A 314 -12.12 12.82 -15.08
CA LEU A 314 -10.95 13.40 -14.41
C LEU A 314 -10.54 12.57 -13.19
N ALA A 315 -11.51 12.13 -12.37
CA ALA A 315 -11.21 11.25 -11.25
C ALA A 315 -10.58 9.93 -11.74
N ASN A 316 -11.04 9.38 -12.87
CA ASN A 316 -10.48 8.17 -13.43
C ASN A 316 -9.07 8.36 -14.01
N GLU A 317 -8.80 9.53 -14.59
CA GLU A 317 -7.47 9.82 -15.12
C GLU A 317 -6.44 10.03 -14.02
N LEU A 318 -6.83 10.72 -12.95
CA LEU A 318 -5.96 10.95 -11.78
C LEU A 318 -5.76 9.67 -10.96
N ALA A 319 -6.77 8.80 -10.89
CA ALA A 319 -6.73 7.50 -10.21
C ALA A 319 -6.11 7.55 -8.80
N PRO A 320 -6.72 8.35 -7.89
CA PRO A 320 -6.10 8.68 -6.61
C PRO A 320 -6.02 7.50 -5.66
N GLU A 321 -5.12 7.64 -4.69
CA GLU A 321 -5.06 6.80 -3.49
C GLU A 321 -6.43 6.69 -2.78
N HIS A 322 -6.97 7.83 -2.36
CA HIS A 322 -8.31 7.95 -1.77
C HIS A 322 -9.22 8.78 -2.66
N LEU A 323 -10.44 8.30 -2.88
CA LEU A 323 -11.51 9.11 -3.48
C LEU A 323 -12.74 9.15 -2.59
N GLN A 324 -13.10 10.35 -2.14
CA GLN A 324 -14.39 10.60 -1.51
C GLN A 324 -15.42 11.05 -2.53
N ILE A 325 -16.65 10.58 -2.37
CA ILE A 325 -17.80 10.99 -3.20
C ILE A 325 -18.86 11.57 -2.29
N MET A 326 -18.89 12.89 -2.20
CA MET A 326 -19.80 13.69 -1.38
C MET A 326 -20.85 14.33 -2.30
N THR A 327 -21.76 13.50 -2.81
CA THR A 327 -22.82 13.93 -3.75
C THR A 327 -24.16 13.44 -3.25
N LYS A 328 -25.27 13.94 -3.84
CA LYS A 328 -26.62 13.49 -3.47
C LYS A 328 -26.84 11.98 -3.68
N ASN A 329 -26.16 11.38 -4.65
CA ASN A 329 -26.23 9.93 -4.92
C ASN A 329 -24.82 9.36 -5.19
N PRO A 330 -24.04 9.09 -4.14
CA PRO A 330 -22.64 8.72 -4.27
C PRO A 330 -22.46 7.35 -4.95
N GLN A 331 -23.39 6.41 -4.76
CA GLN A 331 -23.36 5.09 -5.39
C GLN A 331 -23.43 5.18 -6.92
N LYS A 332 -24.25 6.10 -7.46
CA LYS A 332 -24.39 6.30 -8.91
C LYS A 332 -23.09 6.78 -9.57
N ILE A 333 -22.30 7.58 -8.86
CA ILE A 333 -20.99 8.03 -9.34
C ILE A 333 -19.98 6.88 -9.19
N ALA A 334 -19.97 6.22 -8.02
CA ALA A 334 -19.04 5.14 -7.72
C ALA A 334 -19.10 3.99 -8.73
N SER A 335 -20.29 3.60 -9.19
CA SER A 335 -20.47 2.50 -10.15
C SER A 335 -19.88 2.76 -11.53
N LYS A 336 -19.47 3.99 -11.83
CA LYS A 336 -18.85 4.40 -13.10
C LYS A 336 -17.35 4.65 -12.98
N LEU A 337 -16.80 4.56 -11.77
CA LEU A 337 -15.38 4.75 -11.51
C LEU A 337 -14.68 3.40 -11.49
N THR A 338 -13.46 3.36 -12.01
CA THR A 338 -12.72 2.10 -12.22
C THR A 338 -11.31 2.10 -11.64
N SER A 339 -10.81 3.26 -11.22
CA SER A 339 -9.38 3.47 -10.97
C SER A 339 -8.97 4.06 -9.62
N PRO A 340 -9.84 4.59 -8.73
CA PRO A 340 -9.38 4.96 -7.40
C PRO A 340 -8.90 3.75 -6.59
N GLY A 341 -7.86 3.91 -5.78
CA GLY A 341 -7.36 2.86 -4.88
C GLY A 341 -8.38 2.45 -3.82
N LEU A 342 -9.08 3.44 -3.23
CA LEU A 342 -10.18 3.29 -2.29
C LEU A 342 -11.25 4.35 -2.53
N VAL A 343 -12.52 3.93 -2.53
CA VAL A 343 -13.68 4.83 -2.68
C VAL A 343 -14.48 4.91 -1.39
N LEU A 344 -14.74 6.14 -0.94
CA LEU A 344 -15.48 6.47 0.27
C LEU A 344 -16.76 7.21 -0.09
N LEU A 345 -17.90 6.70 0.37
CA LEU A 345 -19.22 7.13 -0.11
C LEU A 345 -19.97 7.96 0.93
N GLY A 346 -20.36 9.17 0.53
CA GLY A 346 -21.18 10.09 1.31
C GLY A 346 -20.43 10.80 2.43
N ASP A 347 -21.12 11.75 3.05
CA ASP A 347 -20.56 12.69 4.02
C ASP A 347 -20.08 12.05 5.34
N GLN A 348 -20.49 10.81 5.61
CA GLN A 348 -20.19 10.10 6.85
C GLN A 348 -18.98 9.15 6.71
N SER A 349 -18.25 9.24 5.61
CA SER A 349 -17.11 8.37 5.28
C SER A 349 -15.82 9.18 5.08
N PRO A 350 -15.33 9.92 6.09
CA PRO A 350 -14.08 10.67 5.94
C PRO A 350 -12.88 9.71 5.77
N SER A 351 -11.87 10.09 4.98
CA SER A 351 -10.66 9.27 4.78
C SER A 351 -9.97 8.94 6.10
N SER A 352 -9.92 9.92 7.00
CA SER A 352 -9.41 9.75 8.36
C SER A 352 -10.10 8.60 9.11
N ALA A 353 -11.43 8.45 9.03
CA ALA A 353 -12.08 7.30 9.67
C ALA A 353 -11.67 5.97 9.01
N SER A 354 -11.51 5.97 7.70
CA SER A 354 -11.08 4.80 6.91
C SER A 354 -9.68 4.34 7.28
N ASP A 355 -8.76 5.28 7.46
CA ASP A 355 -7.35 5.02 7.76
C ASP A 355 -7.11 4.29 9.08
N TYR A 356 -8.07 4.38 9.99
CA TYR A 356 -7.92 3.85 11.34
C TYR A 356 -8.98 2.83 11.72
N MET A 357 -10.25 3.09 11.42
CA MET A 357 -11.36 2.47 12.16
C MET A 357 -12.44 1.85 11.29
N LEU A 358 -12.59 2.14 10.00
CA LEU A 358 -13.69 1.54 9.21
C LEU A 358 -13.45 0.07 8.82
N GLY A 359 -12.23 -0.43 8.94
CA GLY A 359 -11.87 -1.82 8.58
C GLY A 359 -11.44 -2.00 7.12
N SER A 360 -11.20 -0.90 6.41
CA SER A 360 -10.44 -0.87 5.15
C SER A 360 -8.94 -0.87 5.42
N ASN A 361 -8.15 -1.19 4.40
CA ASN A 361 -6.69 -1.08 4.46
C ASN A 361 -6.20 0.24 3.86
N HIS A 362 -5.41 1.02 4.61
CA HIS A 362 -4.90 2.32 4.16
C HIS A 362 -3.59 2.25 3.36
N ILE A 363 -3.03 1.04 3.17
CA ILE A 363 -1.85 0.88 2.34
C ILE A 363 -2.34 0.81 0.91
N LEU A 364 -2.32 1.95 0.25
CA LEU A 364 -2.99 2.20 -1.02
C LEU A 364 -2.00 2.63 -2.11
N PRO A 365 -2.36 2.41 -3.39
CA PRO A 365 -1.57 2.87 -4.51
C PRO A 365 -1.77 4.38 -4.72
N THR A 366 -0.66 5.08 -4.93
CA THR A 366 -0.59 6.52 -5.24
C THR A 366 -0.12 6.74 -6.67
N ASN A 367 0.04 7.97 -7.15
CA ASN A 367 0.63 8.32 -8.45
C ASN A 367 -0.10 7.62 -9.62
N GLY A 368 -1.42 7.54 -9.55
CA GLY A 368 -2.26 6.93 -10.58
C GLY A 368 -2.24 5.40 -10.64
N PHE A 369 -1.49 4.72 -9.75
CA PHE A 369 -1.45 3.25 -9.72
C PHE A 369 -2.78 2.60 -9.30
N GLY A 370 -3.73 3.40 -8.80
CA GLY A 370 -5.10 2.94 -8.58
C GLY A 370 -5.74 2.31 -9.83
N LYS A 371 -5.34 2.74 -11.04
CA LYS A 371 -5.77 2.12 -12.32
C LYS A 371 -5.51 0.62 -12.41
N THR A 372 -4.55 0.12 -11.62
CA THR A 372 -4.05 -1.26 -11.71
C THR A 372 -4.12 -2.02 -10.39
N ARG A 373 -4.46 -1.33 -9.30
CA ARG A 373 -4.33 -1.89 -7.95
C ARG A 373 -5.32 -1.24 -6.98
N GLY A 374 -5.80 -2.03 -6.03
CA GLY A 374 -6.53 -1.55 -4.86
C GLY A 374 -5.65 -1.52 -3.62
N SER A 375 -6.29 -1.41 -2.45
CA SER A 375 -5.61 -1.51 -1.15
C SER A 375 -4.87 -2.83 -0.98
N LEU A 376 -3.82 -2.83 -0.16
CA LEU A 376 -3.19 -4.06 0.33
C LEU A 376 -4.27 -4.97 0.96
N SER A 377 -4.22 -6.26 0.65
CA SER A 377 -5.21 -7.24 1.08
C SER A 377 -4.58 -8.61 1.33
N VAL A 378 -5.37 -9.57 1.81
CA VAL A 378 -4.97 -10.97 1.97
C VAL A 378 -4.44 -11.57 0.68
N LEU A 379 -4.94 -11.11 -0.48
CA LEU A 379 -4.52 -11.57 -1.80
C LEU A 379 -3.05 -11.27 -2.09
N ASP A 380 -2.52 -10.18 -1.51
CA ASP A 380 -1.11 -9.82 -1.66
C ASP A 380 -0.14 -10.81 -1.02
N PHE A 381 -0.65 -11.64 -0.11
CA PHE A 381 0.14 -12.62 0.63
C PHE A 381 -0.16 -14.05 0.18
N MET A 382 -0.93 -14.23 -0.90
CA MET A 382 -1.28 -15.53 -1.45
C MET A 382 -0.78 -15.67 -2.89
N LYS A 383 -0.51 -16.91 -3.30
CA LYS A 383 -0.23 -17.28 -4.68
C LYS A 383 -1.10 -18.45 -5.11
N ILE A 384 -1.34 -18.55 -6.41
CA ILE A 384 -2.02 -19.72 -6.98
C ILE A 384 -0.99 -20.84 -7.15
N SER A 385 -1.28 -21.99 -6.58
CA SER A 385 -0.58 -23.25 -6.82
C SER A 385 -1.41 -24.08 -7.80
N THR A 386 -0.86 -24.33 -8.98
CA THR A 386 -1.50 -25.14 -10.02
C THR A 386 -0.91 -26.54 -10.04
N GLN A 387 -1.77 -27.56 -10.01
CA GLN A 387 -1.40 -28.95 -10.19
C GLN A 387 -2.10 -29.49 -11.44
N VAL A 388 -1.37 -30.24 -12.26
CA VAL A 388 -1.90 -30.85 -13.48
C VAL A 388 -1.61 -32.33 -13.47
N THR A 389 -2.62 -33.14 -13.72
CA THR A 389 -2.47 -34.58 -13.98
C THR A 389 -3.10 -34.91 -15.32
N SER A 390 -2.55 -35.89 -16.02
CA SER A 390 -3.08 -36.40 -17.29
C SER A 390 -3.04 -37.91 -17.29
N THR A 391 -3.96 -38.54 -18.01
CA THR A 391 -3.91 -39.99 -18.26
C THR A 391 -3.15 -40.30 -19.55
N ARG A 392 -2.65 -41.53 -19.70
CA ARG A 392 -2.05 -42.00 -20.97
C ARG A 392 -3.02 -41.83 -22.15
N ALA A 393 -4.31 -42.10 -21.94
CA ALA A 393 -5.34 -41.92 -22.96
C ALA A 393 -5.48 -40.46 -23.41
N SER A 394 -5.49 -39.52 -22.46
CA SER A 394 -5.52 -38.08 -22.75
C SER A 394 -4.26 -37.64 -23.51
N LEU A 395 -3.08 -38.11 -23.10
CA LEU A 395 -1.82 -37.84 -23.80
C LEU A 395 -1.85 -38.36 -25.24
N SER A 396 -2.37 -39.58 -25.46
CA SER A 396 -2.50 -40.17 -26.78
C SER A 396 -3.38 -39.32 -27.70
N LYS A 397 -4.49 -38.78 -27.19
CA LYS A 397 -5.40 -37.91 -27.95
C LYS A 397 -4.73 -36.61 -28.41
N ILE A 398 -3.91 -36.00 -27.55
CA ILE A 398 -3.26 -34.71 -27.84
C ILE A 398 -1.93 -34.84 -28.58
N SER A 399 -1.32 -36.04 -28.60
CA SER A 399 0.03 -36.30 -29.10
C SER A 399 0.29 -35.74 -30.50
N LYS A 400 -0.64 -35.97 -31.44
CA LYS A 400 -0.51 -35.46 -32.83
C LYS A 400 -0.48 -33.93 -32.91
N TYR A 401 -1.22 -33.24 -32.04
CA TYR A 401 -1.24 -31.77 -32.02
C TYR A 401 0.02 -31.22 -31.36
N LEU A 402 0.53 -31.91 -30.33
CA LEU A 402 1.79 -31.56 -29.68
C LEU A 402 2.97 -31.68 -30.66
N ASP A 403 3.03 -32.72 -31.48
CA ASP A 403 4.04 -32.87 -32.53
C ASP A 403 4.03 -31.67 -33.50
N ILE A 404 2.83 -31.25 -33.95
CA ILE A 404 2.67 -30.07 -34.82
C ILE A 404 3.24 -28.80 -34.16
N PHE A 405 2.86 -28.52 -32.91
CA PHE A 405 3.36 -27.34 -32.19
C PHE A 405 4.87 -27.38 -32.00
N THR A 406 5.38 -28.49 -31.49
CA THR A 406 6.81 -28.63 -31.18
C THR A 406 7.69 -28.60 -32.43
N LYS A 407 7.22 -29.10 -33.57
CA LYS A 407 7.91 -28.93 -34.86
C LYS A 407 7.88 -27.49 -35.35
N ALA A 408 6.71 -26.83 -35.29
CA ALA A 408 6.58 -25.43 -35.70
C ALA A 408 7.46 -24.48 -34.86
N GLU A 409 7.65 -24.80 -33.58
CA GLU A 409 8.51 -24.04 -32.65
C GLU A 409 9.98 -24.47 -32.68
N GLY A 410 10.33 -25.54 -33.42
CA GLY A 410 11.70 -26.07 -33.46
C GLY A 410 12.16 -26.72 -32.14
N LEU A 411 11.22 -27.28 -31.37
CA LEU A 411 11.43 -27.87 -30.03
C LEU A 411 11.14 -29.38 -29.99
N PRO A 412 11.77 -30.24 -30.83
CA PRO A 412 11.38 -31.64 -31.00
C PRO A 412 11.43 -32.48 -29.71
N ASN A 413 12.36 -32.20 -28.81
CA ASN A 413 12.49 -32.94 -27.53
C ASN A 413 11.27 -32.81 -26.62
N HIS A 414 10.43 -31.77 -26.80
CA HIS A 414 9.18 -31.65 -26.05
C HIS A 414 8.17 -32.73 -26.46
N PHE A 415 8.10 -33.05 -27.75
CA PHE A 415 7.27 -34.15 -28.24
C PHE A 415 7.84 -35.50 -27.83
N GLU A 416 9.16 -35.68 -27.92
CA GLU A 416 9.83 -36.91 -27.50
C GLU A 416 9.52 -37.31 -26.06
N ALA A 417 9.43 -36.33 -25.15
CA ALA A 417 9.02 -36.57 -23.78
C ALA A 417 7.60 -37.17 -23.65
N VAL A 418 6.67 -36.83 -24.56
CA VAL A 418 5.33 -37.42 -24.60
C VAL A 418 5.33 -38.74 -25.34
N ARG A 419 6.05 -38.84 -26.46
CA ARG A 419 6.20 -40.07 -27.24
C ARG A 419 6.69 -41.24 -26.38
N GLY A 420 7.75 -41.04 -25.61
CA GLY A 420 8.29 -42.09 -24.72
C GLY A 420 7.36 -42.52 -23.57
N ARG A 421 6.25 -41.81 -23.31
CA ARG A 421 5.19 -42.24 -22.37
C ARG A 421 4.05 -42.99 -23.04
N LEU A 422 3.98 -42.96 -24.38
CA LEU A 422 2.97 -43.59 -25.22
C LEU A 422 3.47 -44.86 -25.91
N GLU A 423 4.78 -45.03 -25.99
CA GLU A 423 5.47 -46.33 -26.09
C GLU A 423 5.18 -47.14 -24.82
#